data_AF-A0A0V0GHA4-F1
#
_entry.id   AF-A0A0V0GHA4-F1
#
_cell.length_a   1.000
_cell.length_b   1.000
_cell.length_c   1.000
_cell.angle_alpha   90.00
_cell.angle_beta   90.00
_cell.angle_gamma   90.00
#
_symmetry.space_group_name_H-M   'P 1'
#
loop_
_entity.id
_entity.type
_entity.pdbx_description
1 polymer ?
#
loop_
_entity_poly.entity_id
_entity_poly.type
_entity_poly.pdbx_seq_one_letter_code
_entity_poly.pdbx_strand_id
1 'polypeptide(L)'
;MGKLLVNVFLVTFLVFLGHNVEGLGVNWGDISSHKLPPKDVVKMLQENGIKKVKLFNNDETILNALAGTGIEVMIGISNQLLKDLVNPDVAKKWVKEN
;
A
#
# COMPACT_ATOMS: atom_id res chain seq x y z
N MET A 1 21.38 3.89 41.68
CA MET A 1 20.25 3.21 41.01
C MET A 1 19.36 4.16 40.22
N GLY A 2 18.79 5.21 40.82
CA GLY A 2 17.73 6.03 40.18
C GLY A 2 18.09 6.72 38.86
N LYS A 3 19.28 7.32 38.74
CA LYS A 3 19.70 8.01 37.50
C LYS A 3 19.85 7.07 36.30
N LEU A 4 20.31 5.84 36.53
CA LEU A 4 20.45 4.83 35.48
C LEU A 4 19.08 4.38 34.98
N LEU A 5 18.13 4.14 35.89
CA LEU A 5 16.75 3.78 35.53
C LEU A 5 16.05 4.88 34.73
N VAL A 6 16.24 6.15 35.11
CA VAL A 6 15.69 7.30 34.37
C VAL A 6 16.30 7.37 32.97
N ASN A 7 17.61 7.19 32.83
CA ASN A 7 18.27 7.22 31.53
C ASN A 7 17.83 6.06 30.63
N VAL A 8 17.68 4.84 31.19
CA VAL A 8 17.16 3.68 30.44
C VAL A 8 15.74 3.96 29.97
N PHE A 9 14.85 4.44 30.86
CA PHE A 9 13.48 4.77 30.51
C PHE A 9 13.42 5.86 29.41
N LEU A 10 14.24 6.90 29.52
CA LEU A 10 14.30 7.98 28.54
C LEU A 10 14.79 7.50 27.18
N VAL A 11 15.84 6.66 27.14
CA VAL A 11 16.36 6.08 25.90
C VAL A 11 15.31 5.18 25.26
N THR A 12 14.66 4.30 26.04
CA THR A 12 13.60 3.43 25.54
C THR A 12 12.43 4.25 24.99
N PHE A 13 11.98 5.28 25.72
CA PHE A 13 10.90 6.18 25.27
C PHE A 13 11.24 6.92 23.98
N LEU A 14 12.46 7.45 23.85
CA LEU A 14 12.93 8.12 22.62
C LEU A 14 13.03 7.17 21.43
N VAL A 15 13.45 5.91 21.65
CA VAL A 15 13.46 4.88 20.61
C VAL A 15 12.03 4.53 20.15
N PHE A 16 11.05 4.50 21.06
CA PHE A 16 9.64 4.28 20.69
C PHE A 16 9.01 5.47 19.96
N LEU A 17 9.43 6.70 20.24
CA LEU A 17 8.96 7.89 19.51
C LEU A 17 9.47 7.96 18.05
N GLY A 18 10.61 7.31 17.75
CA GLY A 18 11.27 7.39 16.44
C GLY A 18 10.73 6.46 15.33
N HIS A 19 9.69 5.65 15.59
CA HIS A 19 9.32 4.52 14.71
C HIS A 19 8.10 4.76 13.79
N ASN A 20 7.80 6.00 13.40
CA ASN A 20 6.77 6.23 12.38
C ASN A 20 7.44 6.75 11.11
N VAL A 21 7.78 5.84 10.19
CA VAL A 21 8.09 6.21 8.80
C VAL A 21 6.77 6.52 8.11
N GLU A 22 6.47 7.80 7.98
CA GLU A 22 5.33 8.26 7.20
C GLU A 22 5.68 8.13 5.71
N GLY A 23 5.14 7.09 5.07
CA GLY A 23 5.36 6.84 3.64
C GLY A 23 5.87 5.44 3.26
N LEU A 24 6.05 4.53 4.21
CA LEU A 24 6.34 3.14 3.87
C LEU A 24 5.13 2.51 3.16
N GLY A 25 5.39 1.91 2.01
CA GLY A 25 4.41 1.17 1.22
C GLY A 25 5.08 0.02 0.48
N VAL A 26 4.27 -0.86 -0.11
CA VAL A 26 4.75 -2.04 -0.82
C VAL A 26 4.19 -2.12 -2.24
N ASN A 27 4.93 -2.80 -3.12
CA ASN A 27 4.46 -3.15 -4.44
C ASN A 27 3.76 -4.50 -4.36
N TRP A 28 2.48 -4.57 -4.75
CA TRP A 28 1.76 -5.85 -4.87
C TRP A 28 1.75 -6.25 -6.35
N GLY A 29 2.72 -7.09 -6.72
CA GLY A 29 2.73 -7.76 -8.01
C GLY A 29 1.81 -8.97 -8.01
N ASP A 30 1.00 -9.14 -9.05
CA ASP A 30 0.02 -10.21 -9.15
C ASP A 30 0.39 -11.28 -10.19
N ILE A 31 1.53 -11.17 -10.87
CA ILE A 31 2.02 -12.19 -11.80
C ILE A 31 2.77 -13.27 -11.00
N SER A 32 2.04 -14.32 -10.62
CA SER A 32 2.56 -15.45 -9.84
C SER A 32 1.91 -16.76 -10.29
N SER A 33 2.66 -17.87 -10.21
CA SER A 33 2.12 -19.22 -10.41
C SER A 33 1.19 -19.67 -9.28
N HIS A 34 1.32 -19.07 -8.10
CA HIS A 34 0.52 -19.37 -6.91
C HIS A 34 0.08 -18.06 -6.27
N LYS A 35 -1.03 -17.49 -6.75
CA LYS A 35 -1.60 -16.26 -6.18
C LYS A 35 -2.31 -16.59 -4.86
N LEU A 36 -2.04 -15.80 -3.83
CA LEU A 36 -2.85 -15.81 -2.62
C LEU A 36 -4.20 -15.10 -2.89
N PRO A 37 -5.28 -15.51 -2.22
CA PRO A 37 -6.55 -14.79 -2.28
C PRO A 37 -6.36 -13.32 -1.86
N PRO A 38 -6.93 -12.33 -2.58
CA PRO A 38 -6.70 -10.91 -2.28
C PRO A 38 -7.03 -10.51 -0.83
N LYS A 39 -8.07 -11.10 -0.24
CA LYS A 39 -8.44 -10.86 1.17
C LYS A 39 -7.34 -11.28 2.15
N ASP A 40 -6.64 -12.38 1.87
CA ASP A 40 -5.56 -12.88 2.72
C ASP A 40 -4.34 -11.97 2.63
N VAL A 41 -4.03 -11.47 1.43
CA VAL A 41 -2.96 -10.47 1.24
C VAL A 41 -3.29 -9.17 1.97
N VAL A 42 -4.53 -8.66 1.82
CA VAL A 42 -4.99 -7.44 2.53
C VAL A 42 -4.88 -7.62 4.04
N LYS A 43 -5.34 -8.75 4.57
CA LYS A 43 -5.22 -9.08 6.00
C LYS A 43 -3.77 -9.07 6.45
N MET A 44 -2.87 -9.72 5.69
CA MET A 44 -1.43 -9.71 5.97
C MET A 44 -0.85 -8.29 5.96
N LEU A 45 -1.24 -7.43 5.01
CA LEU A 45 -0.80 -6.03 4.96
C LEU A 45 -1.22 -5.28 6.23
N GLN A 46 -2.47 -5.42 6.66
CA GLN A 46 -3.00 -4.77 7.87
C GLN A 46 -2.29 -5.27 9.13
N GLU A 47 -2.10 -6.58 9.28
CA GLU A 47 -1.40 -7.19 10.42
C GLU A 47 0.07 -6.75 10.52
N ASN A 48 0.69 -6.37 9.40
CA ASN A 48 2.06 -5.85 9.35
C ASN A 48 2.13 -4.32 9.37
N GLY A 49 1.00 -3.62 9.60
CA GLY A 49 0.97 -2.16 9.67
C GLY A 49 1.27 -1.45 8.35
N ILE A 50 1.16 -2.14 7.20
CA ILE A 50 1.34 -1.53 5.88
C ILE A 50 0.09 -0.73 5.52
N LYS A 51 0.29 0.56 5.25
CA LYS A 51 -0.80 1.51 4.98
C LYS A 51 -0.90 1.97 3.54
N LYS A 52 0.07 1.60 2.69
CA LYS A 52 0.14 2.05 1.29
C LYS A 52 0.54 0.90 0.37
N VAL A 53 -0.13 0.77 -0.77
CA VAL A 53 0.18 -0.24 -1.77
C VAL A 53 0.22 0.37 -3.17
N LYS A 54 1.14 -0.13 -4.01
CA LYS A 54 1.13 0.12 -5.45
C LYS A 54 0.72 -1.15 -6.19
N LEU A 55 -0.31 -1.02 -7.02
CA LEU A 55 -0.76 -2.02 -7.98
C LEU A 55 -0.23 -1.65 -9.37
N PHE A 56 -0.02 -2.64 -10.22
CA PHE A 56 0.44 -2.46 -11.61
C PHE A 56 -0.67 -2.64 -12.64
N ASN A 57 -1.86 -3.05 -12.18
CA ASN A 57 -3.07 -3.23 -12.95
C ASN A 57 -4.29 -2.82 -12.12
N ASN A 58 -5.45 -2.82 -12.76
CA ASN A 58 -6.75 -2.47 -12.21
C ASN A 58 -7.64 -3.70 -11.98
N ASP A 59 -7.10 -4.80 -11.43
CA ASP A 59 -7.89 -5.99 -11.12
C ASP A 59 -8.99 -5.68 -10.08
N GLU A 60 -10.25 -5.73 -10.53
CA GLU A 60 -11.42 -5.45 -9.69
C GLU A 60 -11.47 -6.33 -8.43
N THR A 61 -10.99 -7.58 -8.49
CA THR A 61 -10.98 -8.49 -7.34
C THR A 61 -10.02 -7.99 -6.25
N ILE A 62 -8.88 -7.43 -6.65
CA ILE A 62 -7.90 -6.83 -5.74
C ILE A 62 -8.44 -5.51 -5.18
N LEU A 63 -8.98 -4.65 -6.04
CA LEU A 63 -9.55 -3.35 -5.63
C LEU A 63 -10.72 -3.54 -4.65
N ASN A 64 -11.62 -4.49 -4.91
CA ASN A 64 -12.73 -4.83 -4.02
C ASN A 64 -12.25 -5.36 -2.66
N ALA A 65 -11.12 -6.08 -2.61
CA ALA A 65 -10.54 -6.53 -1.35
C ALA A 65 -9.89 -5.38 -0.55
N LEU A 66 -9.38 -4.35 -1.23
CA LEU A 66 -8.80 -3.14 -0.63
C LEU A 66 -9.87 -2.12 -0.20
N ALA A 67 -11.06 -2.16 -0.80
CA ALA A 67 -12.15 -1.24 -0.51
C ALA A 67 -12.52 -1.24 0.98
N GLY A 68 -12.58 -0.05 1.59
CA GLY A 68 -12.94 0.12 3.00
C GLY A 68 -11.86 -0.29 4.02
N THR A 69 -10.67 -0.71 3.59
CA THR A 69 -9.59 -1.17 4.50
C THR A 69 -8.78 -0.05 5.15
N GLY A 70 -8.84 1.16 4.56
CA GLY A 70 -8.00 2.30 4.95
C GLY A 70 -6.58 2.26 4.38
N ILE A 71 -6.23 1.27 3.55
CA ILE A 71 -4.95 1.24 2.81
C ILE A 71 -5.03 2.21 1.63
N GLU A 72 -4.07 3.13 1.52
CA GLU A 72 -3.93 4.01 0.35
C GLU A 72 -3.45 3.19 -0.85
N VAL A 73 -4.09 3.39 -2.01
CA VAL A 73 -3.81 2.61 -3.23
C VAL A 73 -3.30 3.55 -4.32
N MET A 74 -2.13 3.22 -4.87
CA MET A 74 -1.66 3.75 -6.15
C MET A 74 -1.91 2.71 -7.23
N ILE A 75 -2.63 3.09 -8.30
CA ILE A 75 -2.89 2.21 -9.45
C ILE A 75 -1.97 2.63 -10.60
N GLY A 76 -1.17 1.68 -11.08
CA GLY A 76 -0.36 1.83 -12.28
C GLY A 76 -1.21 1.65 -13.54
N ILE A 77 -0.98 2.52 -14.52
CA ILE A 77 -1.51 2.35 -15.86
C ILE A 77 -0.62 1.37 -16.62
N SER A 78 -1.25 0.43 -17.34
CA SER A 78 -0.57 -0.51 -18.22
C SER A 78 0.22 0.22 -19.32
N ASN A 79 1.47 -0.20 -19.55
CA ASN A 79 2.34 0.43 -20.56
C ASN A 79 1.74 0.36 -21.98
N GLN A 80 0.92 -0.64 -22.26
CA GLN A 80 0.22 -0.83 -23.53
C GLN A 80 -0.81 0.28 -23.79
N LEU A 81 -1.41 0.85 -22.74
CA LEU A 81 -2.44 1.88 -22.84
C LEU A 81 -1.87 3.30 -22.96
N LEU A 82 -0.56 3.50 -22.71
CA LEU A 82 0.06 4.82 -22.68
C LEU A 82 -0.11 5.60 -23.99
N LYS A 83 -0.07 4.91 -25.15
CA LYS A 83 -0.27 5.56 -26.46
C LYS A 83 -1.71 6.05 -26.64
N ASP A 84 -2.70 5.34 -26.11
CA ASP A 84 -4.11 5.69 -26.27
C ASP A 84 -4.52 6.83 -25.34
N LEU A 85 -3.86 6.93 -24.17
CA LEU A 85 -4.12 7.96 -23.17
C LEU A 85 -3.66 9.37 -23.55
N VAL A 86 -2.94 9.52 -24.66
CA VAL A 86 -2.70 10.85 -25.25
C VAL A 86 -4.01 11.51 -25.68
N ASN A 87 -5.05 10.70 -25.94
CA ASN A 87 -6.40 11.19 -26.17
C ASN A 87 -7.10 11.50 -24.82
N PRO A 88 -7.48 12.76 -24.56
CA PRO A 88 -8.13 13.16 -23.31
C PRO A 88 -9.44 12.42 -23.01
N ASP A 89 -10.20 12.03 -24.02
CA ASP A 89 -11.47 11.32 -23.80
C ASP A 89 -11.23 9.87 -23.36
N VAL A 90 -10.17 9.23 -23.87
CA VAL A 90 -9.73 7.91 -23.40
C VAL A 90 -9.22 8.01 -21.97
N ALA A 91 -8.41 9.03 -21.65
CA ALA A 91 -7.92 9.27 -20.29
C ALA A 91 -9.06 9.52 -19.29
N LYS A 92 -10.02 10.38 -19.64
CA LYS A 92 -11.22 10.64 -18.80
C LYS A 92 -12.04 9.37 -18.60
N LYS A 93 -12.22 8.58 -19.66
CA LYS A 93 -12.95 7.30 -19.57
C LYS A 93 -12.24 6.34 -18.62
N TRP A 94 -10.92 6.21 -18.73
CA TRP A 94 -10.12 5.34 -17.87
C TRP A 94 -10.27 5.74 -16.39
N VAL A 95 -10.18 7.04 -16.07
CA VAL A 95 -10.39 7.56 -14.69
C VAL A 95 -11.83 7.37 -14.21
N LYS A 96 -12.82 7.35 -15.11
CA LYS A 96 -14.22 7.11 -14.71
C LYS A 96 -14.49 5.65 -14.37
N GLU A 97 -13.77 4.73 -15.02
CA GLU A 97 -13.95 3.29 -14.87
C GLU A 97 -13.12 2.69 -13.72
N ASN A 98 -12.16 3.45 -13.15
CA ASN A 98 -11.20 2.99 -12.13
C ASN A 98 -11.04 4.02 -11.02
#